data_AF-A0A0D3K574-F1
#
_entry.id   AF-A0A0D3K574-F1
#
_cell.length_a   1.000
_cell.length_b   1.000
_cell.length_c   1.000
_cell.angle_alpha   90.00
_cell.angle_beta   90.00
_cell.angle_gamma   90.00
#
_symmetry.space_group_name_H-M   'P 1'
#
loop_
_entity.id
_entity.type
_entity.pdbx_description
1 polymer ?
#
loop_
_entity_poly.entity_id
_entity_poly.type
_entity_poly.pdbx_seq_one_letter_code
_entity_poly.pdbx_strand_id
1 'polypeptide(L)'
;MAAFLLRAVMLLAASASALNLPMAGRPASAAPPSFVQTEMRGAAMKLHTRDQSPREGQQPAQTPVKAWEPQREDYLQFLVDSRHVFAASEVALPYPTAIIARTERLAPFRDSGLERAASLSEV
;
A
#
# COMPACT_ATOMS: atom_id res chain seq x y z
N MET A 1 49.28 -35.46 15.02
CA MET A 1 49.43 -34.74 16.30
C MET A 1 48.59 -33.48 16.23
N ALA A 2 47.89 -33.19 17.32
CA ALA A 2 46.81 -32.22 17.47
C ALA A 2 47.18 -30.75 17.15
N ALA A 3 46.19 -29.94 16.77
CA ALA A 3 45.96 -28.62 17.39
C ALA A 3 44.65 -27.93 16.91
N PHE A 4 43.75 -27.76 17.88
CA PHE A 4 42.88 -26.59 18.15
C PHE A 4 41.86 -26.14 17.08
N LEU A 5 40.55 -26.36 17.29
CA LEU A 5 39.64 -25.53 18.10
C LEU A 5 39.60 -24.05 17.64
N LEU A 6 38.53 -23.67 16.94
CA LEU A 6 37.64 -22.62 17.45
C LEU A 6 36.24 -22.73 16.83
N ARG A 7 35.27 -22.99 17.71
CA ARG A 7 33.85 -22.72 17.49
C ARG A 7 33.66 -21.24 17.12
N ALA A 8 32.92 -20.98 16.06
CA ALA A 8 32.16 -19.73 15.93
C ALA A 8 30.73 -20.09 15.52
N VAL A 9 29.93 -20.46 16.52
CA VAL A 9 28.47 -20.35 16.41
C VAL A 9 28.18 -18.86 16.42
N MET A 10 27.97 -18.26 15.26
CA MET A 10 27.45 -16.91 15.15
C MET A 10 25.96 -17.01 14.82
N LEU A 11 25.19 -17.25 15.87
CA LEU A 11 23.77 -16.96 15.93
C LEU A 11 23.64 -15.44 16.02
N LEU A 12 23.17 -14.76 14.97
CA LEU A 12 22.73 -13.37 15.10
C LEU A 12 21.44 -13.12 14.32
N ALA A 13 20.36 -13.21 15.09
CA ALA A 13 19.10 -12.47 15.04
C ALA A 13 18.51 -12.15 13.66
N ALA A 14 17.40 -12.82 13.35
CA ALA A 14 16.36 -12.25 12.51
C ALA A 14 15.87 -10.95 13.16
N SER A 15 16.18 -9.80 12.55
CA SER A 15 15.54 -8.53 12.89
C SER A 15 14.08 -8.58 12.42
N ALA A 16 13.22 -9.11 13.28
CA ALA A 16 11.80 -8.79 13.24
C ALA A 16 11.65 -7.32 13.62
N SER A 17 11.78 -6.42 12.65
CA SER A 17 11.23 -5.07 12.77
C SER A 17 9.71 -5.21 12.79
N ALA A 18 9.17 -5.49 13.97
CA ALA A 18 7.80 -5.14 14.28
C ALA A 18 7.69 -3.63 14.07
N LEU A 19 7.06 -3.22 12.97
CA LEU A 19 6.60 -1.86 12.78
C LEU A 19 5.56 -1.58 13.86
N ASN A 20 6.03 -1.18 15.03
CA ASN A 20 5.24 -0.50 16.03
C ASN A 20 5.00 0.92 15.49
N LEU A 21 4.13 1.02 14.48
CA LEU A 21 3.48 2.29 14.18
C LEU A 21 2.67 2.62 15.44
N PRO A 22 2.95 3.73 16.14
CA PRO A 22 1.97 4.22 17.08
C PRO A 22 0.77 4.68 16.24
N MET A 23 -0.18 3.78 16.01
CA MET A 23 -1.59 4.16 15.94
C MET A 23 -2.03 4.53 17.36
N ALA A 24 -1.26 5.42 18.01
CA ALA A 24 -1.72 6.15 19.16
C ALA A 24 -2.82 7.02 18.59
N GLY A 25 -4.07 6.64 18.87
CA GLY A 25 -5.22 7.50 18.69
C GLY A 25 -4.91 8.82 19.37
N ARG A 26 -4.44 9.78 18.59
CA ARG A 26 -4.33 11.15 19.02
C ARG A 26 -5.76 11.52 19.38
N PRO A 27 -6.05 11.98 20.61
CA PRO A 27 -7.37 12.52 20.89
C PRO A 27 -7.67 13.54 19.80
N ALA A 28 -8.89 13.51 19.25
CA ALA A 28 -9.35 14.42 18.20
C ALA A 28 -9.15 15.87 18.68
N SER A 29 -7.95 16.37 18.44
CA SER A 29 -7.46 17.64 18.92
C SER A 29 -7.74 18.63 17.81
N ALA A 30 -8.55 19.64 18.15
CA ALA A 30 -8.75 21.02 17.67
C ALA A 30 -7.89 21.61 16.53
N ALA A 31 -7.20 20.83 15.71
CA ALA A 31 -6.58 21.28 14.48
C ALA A 31 -7.69 21.43 13.44
N PRO A 32 -7.68 22.52 12.65
CA PRO A 32 -8.57 22.63 11.50
C PRO A 32 -8.34 21.42 10.58
N PRO A 33 -9.40 20.93 9.92
CA PRO A 33 -9.28 19.77 9.04
C PRO A 33 -8.25 20.05 7.94
N SER A 34 -7.41 19.06 7.65
CA SER A 34 -6.37 19.18 6.62
C SER A 34 -6.95 19.02 5.22
N PHE A 35 -6.22 19.48 4.20
CA PHE A 35 -6.59 19.33 2.78
C PHE A 35 -6.99 17.90 2.38
N VAL A 36 -6.33 16.91 2.97
CA VAL A 36 -6.66 15.49 2.76
C VAL A 36 -8.04 15.14 3.32
N GLN A 37 -8.37 15.64 4.51
CA GLN A 37 -9.63 15.35 5.21
C GLN A 37 -10.85 16.04 4.59
N THR A 38 -10.66 17.23 3.99
CA THR A 38 -11.72 18.02 3.39
C THR A 38 -11.82 17.81 1.89
N GLU A 39 -10.91 18.37 1.11
CA GLU A 39 -11.04 18.48 -0.34
C GLU A 39 -10.78 17.14 -1.03
N MET A 40 -9.66 16.47 -0.74
CA MET A 40 -9.33 15.21 -1.41
C MET A 40 -10.35 14.12 -1.07
N ARG A 41 -10.66 13.94 0.22
CA ARG A 41 -11.65 12.96 0.67
C ARG A 41 -13.05 13.28 0.15
N GLY A 42 -13.47 14.54 0.22
CA GLY A 42 -14.76 14.97 -0.29
C GLY A 42 -14.91 14.73 -1.79
N ALA A 43 -13.89 15.07 -2.58
CA ALA A 43 -13.87 14.81 -4.02
C ALA A 43 -13.88 13.31 -4.33
N ALA A 44 -13.09 12.51 -3.63
CA ALA A 44 -13.07 11.06 -3.80
C ALA A 44 -14.43 10.43 -3.46
N MET A 45 -15.04 10.78 -2.32
CA MET A 45 -16.30 10.19 -1.88
C MET A 45 -17.50 10.56 -2.77
N LYS A 46 -17.45 11.73 -3.43
CA LYS A 46 -18.42 12.07 -4.49
C LYS A 46 -18.43 11.10 -5.67
N LEU A 47 -17.30 10.43 -5.93
CA LEU A 47 -17.16 9.48 -7.05
C LEU A 47 -17.36 8.02 -6.62
N HIS A 48 -17.17 7.70 -5.34
CA HIS A 48 -17.38 6.34 -4.84
C HIS A 48 -18.87 6.00 -4.82
N THR A 49 -19.18 4.74 -5.09
CA THR A 49 -20.53 4.22 -4.92
C THR A 49 -20.83 3.99 -3.45
N ARG A 50 -22.12 4.02 -3.07
CA ARG A 50 -22.55 3.66 -1.70
C ARG A 50 -22.14 2.23 -1.31
N ASP A 51 -22.08 1.32 -2.28
CA ASP A 51 -21.69 -0.06 -2.02
C ASP A 51 -20.19 -0.20 -1.70
N GLN A 52 -19.35 0.67 -2.29
CA GLN A 52 -17.91 0.73 -2.00
C GLN A 52 -17.60 1.52 -0.73
N SER A 53 -18.40 2.54 -0.40
CA SER A 53 -18.26 3.37 0.80
C SER A 53 -19.64 3.64 1.43
N PRO A 54 -20.15 2.74 2.31
CA PRO A 54 -21.52 2.81 2.83
C PRO A 54 -21.88 4.09 3.57
N ARG A 55 -20.88 4.73 4.22
CA ARG A 55 -21.11 5.93 5.02
C ARG A 55 -21.02 7.22 4.23
N GLU A 56 -20.28 7.23 3.11
CA GLU A 56 -19.83 8.49 2.49
C GLU A 56 -19.88 8.51 0.97
N GLY A 57 -19.96 7.35 0.32
CA GLY A 57 -20.15 7.26 -1.12
C GLY A 57 -21.45 7.93 -1.55
N GLN A 58 -21.40 8.63 -2.68
CA GLN A 58 -22.54 9.43 -3.16
C GLN A 58 -23.12 8.91 -4.47
N GLN A 59 -22.40 8.03 -5.19
CA GLN A 59 -22.88 7.45 -6.44
C GLN A 59 -23.72 6.19 -6.21
N PRO A 60 -24.72 5.92 -7.06
CA PRO A 60 -25.37 4.62 -7.11
C PRO A 60 -24.42 3.57 -7.72
N ALA A 61 -24.44 2.34 -7.21
CA ALA A 61 -23.74 1.23 -7.86
C ALA A 61 -24.54 0.76 -9.09
N GLN A 62 -23.87 0.61 -10.23
CA GLN A 62 -24.48 0.02 -11.44
C GLN A 62 -24.70 -1.49 -11.26
N THR A 63 -23.70 -2.18 -10.71
CA THR A 63 -23.80 -3.58 -10.27
C THR A 63 -23.33 -3.64 -8.82
N PRO A 64 -24.21 -4.01 -7.88
CA PRO A 64 -23.83 -4.14 -6.47
C PRO A 64 -22.67 -5.12 -6.29
N VAL A 65 -21.74 -4.81 -5.39
CA VAL A 65 -20.55 -5.67 -5.13
C VAL A 65 -20.96 -7.09 -4.76
N LYS A 66 -22.04 -7.23 -3.98
CA LYS A 66 -22.63 -8.53 -3.60
C LYS A 66 -23.14 -9.39 -4.75
N ALA A 67 -23.33 -8.80 -5.92
CA ALA A 67 -23.82 -9.45 -7.13
C ALA A 67 -22.69 -9.73 -8.12
N TRP A 68 -21.43 -9.46 -7.77
CA TRP A 68 -20.29 -9.80 -8.61
C TRP A 68 -20.02 -11.30 -8.56
N GLU A 69 -19.78 -11.89 -9.73
CA GLU A 69 -19.42 -13.31 -9.90
C GLU A 69 -18.02 -13.43 -10.52
N PRO A 70 -16.95 -12.97 -9.84
CA PRO A 70 -15.61 -12.97 -10.41
C PRO A 70 -15.11 -14.41 -10.62
N GLN A 71 -14.55 -14.68 -11.79
CA GLN A 71 -13.83 -15.93 -12.03
C GLN A 71 -12.37 -15.79 -11.63
N ARG A 72 -11.69 -16.93 -11.47
CA ARG A 72 -10.28 -16.95 -11.10
C ARG A 72 -9.44 -16.20 -12.14
N GLU A 73 -9.74 -16.39 -13.42
CA GLU A 73 -9.04 -15.77 -14.54
C GLU A 73 -9.20 -14.24 -14.50
N ASP A 74 -10.40 -13.74 -14.20
CA ASP A 74 -10.68 -12.31 -14.07
C ASP A 74 -9.89 -11.70 -12.92
N TYR A 75 -9.85 -12.39 -11.77
CA TYR A 75 -9.14 -11.91 -10.60
C TYR A 75 -7.63 -11.91 -10.82
N LEU A 76 -7.08 -12.92 -11.50
CA LEU A 76 -5.67 -12.93 -11.88
C LEU A 76 -5.32 -11.78 -12.82
N GLN A 77 -6.15 -11.52 -13.84
CA GLN A 77 -5.94 -10.37 -14.72
C GLN A 77 -5.98 -9.04 -13.96
N PHE A 78 -6.95 -8.88 -13.05
CA PHE A 78 -7.02 -7.70 -12.17
C PHE A 78 -5.74 -7.51 -11.35
N LEU A 79 -5.16 -8.57 -10.80
CA LEU A 79 -3.94 -8.51 -10.01
C LEU A 79 -2.71 -8.20 -10.88
N VAL A 80 -2.62 -8.76 -12.08
CA VAL A 80 -1.56 -8.44 -13.07
C VAL A 80 -1.61 -6.96 -13.45
N ASP A 81 -2.80 -6.43 -13.77
CA ASP A 81 -2.98 -5.03 -14.11
C ASP A 81 -2.65 -4.12 -12.92
N SER A 82 -3.10 -4.50 -11.72
CA SER A 82 -2.78 -3.79 -10.47
C SER A 82 -1.27 -3.73 -10.23
N ARG A 83 -0.53 -4.82 -10.49
CA ARG A 83 0.94 -4.83 -10.38
C ARG A 83 1.57 -3.75 -11.25
N HIS A 84 1.09 -3.58 -12.49
CA HIS A 84 1.61 -2.56 -13.40
C HIS A 84 1.33 -1.13 -12.89
N VAL A 85 0.14 -0.87 -12.33
CA VAL A 85 -0.21 0.42 -11.73
C VAL A 85 0.70 0.76 -10.55
N PHE A 86 0.90 -0.20 -9.64
CA PHE A 86 1.76 0.01 -8.47
C PHE A 86 3.23 0.16 -8.87
N ALA A 87 3.74 -0.68 -9.79
CA ALA A 87 5.12 -0.56 -10.28
C ALA A 87 5.40 0.76 -11.02
N ALA A 88 4.40 1.35 -11.68
CA ALA A 88 4.54 2.67 -12.31
C ALA A 88 4.59 3.82 -11.28
N SER A 89 3.97 3.62 -10.12
CA SER A 89 3.87 4.64 -9.06
C SER A 89 5.04 4.56 -8.08
N GLU A 90 5.40 3.36 -7.65
CA GLU A 90 6.31 3.05 -6.55
C GLU A 90 7.75 2.84 -7.01
N VAL A 91 8.73 3.15 -6.14
CA VAL A 91 10.17 2.94 -6.39
C VAL A 91 10.58 1.48 -6.13
N ALA A 92 9.72 0.51 -6.42
CA ALA A 92 9.94 -0.88 -6.06
C ALA A 92 10.72 -1.63 -7.15
N LEU A 93 12.01 -1.91 -6.90
CA LEU A 93 12.98 -2.63 -7.76
C LEU A 93 13.21 -1.93 -9.12
N PRO A 94 14.17 -2.29 -10.01
CA PRO A 94 14.88 -1.32 -10.85
C PRO A 94 14.03 -0.79 -12.01
N TYR A 95 13.05 0.03 -11.67
CA TYR A 95 12.15 0.75 -12.54
C TYR A 95 12.58 2.21 -12.47
N PRO A 96 13.58 2.61 -13.27
CA PRO A 96 13.95 4.01 -13.38
C PRO A 96 12.79 4.88 -13.88
N THR A 97 11.63 4.31 -14.24
CA THR A 97 10.42 4.96 -14.76
C THR A 97 9.38 5.32 -13.69
N ALA A 98 9.54 4.91 -12.42
CA ALA A 98 8.56 5.19 -11.38
C ALA A 98 8.36 6.70 -11.17
N ILE A 99 7.10 7.14 -11.11
CA ILE A 99 6.76 8.57 -11.03
C ILE A 99 7.33 9.21 -9.75
N ILE A 100 7.25 8.49 -8.62
CA ILE A 100 7.78 8.97 -7.33
C ILE A 100 9.32 9.08 -7.35
N ALA A 101 10.02 8.21 -8.09
CA ALA A 101 11.48 8.29 -8.23
C ALA A 101 11.91 9.53 -9.03
N ARG A 102 11.14 9.90 -10.07
CA ARG A 102 11.46 11.01 -10.98
C ARG A 102 11.00 12.39 -10.52
N THR A 103 10.12 12.44 -9.51
CA THR A 103 9.45 13.69 -9.11
C THR A 103 9.85 14.05 -7.68
N GLU A 104 10.69 15.07 -7.51
CA GLU A 104 11.22 15.44 -6.19
C GLU A 104 10.12 15.89 -5.21
N ARG A 105 9.06 16.54 -5.70
CA ARG A 105 7.90 16.91 -4.88
C ARG A 105 7.23 15.70 -4.23
N LEU A 106 7.38 14.51 -4.81
CA LEU A 106 6.82 13.27 -4.30
C LEU A 106 7.80 12.45 -3.45
N ALA A 107 9.03 12.94 -3.24
CA ALA A 107 10.02 12.26 -2.42
C ALA A 107 9.51 11.87 -1.01
N PRO A 108 8.67 12.67 -0.32
CA PRO A 108 8.11 12.27 0.98
C PRO A 108 7.20 11.04 0.97
N PHE A 109 6.77 10.56 -0.21
CA PHE A 109 5.94 9.37 -0.37
C PHE A 109 6.75 8.10 -0.69
N ARG A 110 8.09 8.19 -0.74
CA ARG A 110 8.96 7.01 -0.89
C ARG A 110 8.99 6.21 0.41
N ASP A 111 9.14 4.90 0.31
CA ASP A 111 9.34 3.98 1.43
C ASP A 111 8.29 4.14 2.54
N SER A 112 7.03 4.33 2.12
CA SER A 112 5.88 4.60 2.98
C SER A 112 5.37 3.37 3.74
N GLY A 113 5.77 2.17 3.31
CA GLY A 113 5.26 0.89 3.80
C GLY A 113 3.92 0.48 3.15
N LEU A 114 3.39 1.31 2.24
CA LEU A 114 2.15 1.05 1.51
C LEU A 114 2.40 0.41 0.14
N GLU A 115 3.66 0.20 -0.23
CA GLU A 115 4.06 -0.35 -1.53
C GLU A 115 3.47 -1.75 -1.75
N ARG A 116 2.93 -2.01 -2.95
CA ARG A 116 2.26 -3.28 -3.29
C ARG A 116 2.97 -4.05 -4.41
N ALA A 117 3.81 -3.41 -5.21
CA ALA A 117 4.42 -4.04 -6.39
C ALA A 117 5.20 -5.32 -6.07
N ALA A 118 5.94 -5.34 -4.96
CA ALA A 118 6.68 -6.52 -4.52
C ALA A 118 5.76 -7.70 -4.14
N SER A 119 4.67 -7.43 -3.41
CA SER A 119 3.68 -8.45 -3.02
C SER A 119 2.92 -9.04 -4.20
N LEU A 120 2.87 -8.32 -5.32
CA LEU A 120 2.19 -8.75 -6.54
C LEU A 120 3.16 -9.39 -7.57
N SER A 121 4.45 -9.51 -7.25
CA SER A 121 5.46 -9.96 -8.23
C SER A 121 5.30 -11.41 -8.69
N GLU A 122 4.67 -12.26 -7.88
CA GLU A 122 4.45 -13.69 -8.16
C GLU A 122 3.01 -14.03 -8.60
N VAL A 123 2.20 -13.00 -8.88
CA VAL A 123 0.90 -13.17 -9.56
C VAL A 123 1.12 -13.36 -11.05
#